data_AF-A0A8J7AYZ7-F1
#
_entry.id   AF-A0A8J7AYZ7-F1
#
_cell.length_a   1.000
_cell.length_b   1.000
_cell.length_c   1.000
_cell.angle_alpha   90.00
_cell.angle_beta   90.00
_cell.angle_gamma   90.00
#
_symmetry.space_group_name_H-M   'P 1'
#
loop_
_entity.id
_entity.type
_entity.pdbx_description
1 polymer ?
#
loop_
_entity_poly.entity_id
_entity_poly.type
_entity_poly.pdbx_seq_one_letter_code
_entity_poly.pdbx_strand_id
1 'polypeptide(L)'
;MFEQTFRNIDDVLWKEAGCTTELDYTEQTSWLLFLKYLDDLEYEKAIEAELLGKPYTFLLDEPYRWSSWAAPKLSDGQLDHDNALIGDDLIDFVNRQLFPYLQGFKQRASSPNTIEYKIGEIFGEIKNRFQSGYSLRDALEYIDELRFGSQEEKHELSHLYEAKIKNMGNAGRNGGEYYTPRPLIRAMVQVVKPQLGETIYDGACGSAGFLCEAYEYLRRGQLTTQQLEDLQTRTFTGKEKKSLAYVISIMNMILHGIDAPNIIHINTLTENLSDIQDKNRFNVILANPPFGGKERKEVQQNFPVKTGETAFLFLQHFIKMLKQGGRAAVVIKNTFLSNSDNAARAIRRELLSSCNLHTVLDCPAGTFIGAGVKTVVLFFEKGQPTEKIWYYQLDPGRNMGKTNSLNDDDLKEFVELQSTFAETAKSWFLDLEDIDPQTFDLSVKNPNAPEEDPLRDPQDIMDEITALDAESAEILAGIGGML
;
A
#
# COMPACT_ATOMS: atom_id res chain seq x y z
N MET A 1 -24.64 5.72 6.06
CA MET A 1 -25.57 4.63 5.62
C MET A 1 -24.75 3.44 5.15
N PHE A 2 -23.67 3.70 4.42
CA PHE A 2 -22.78 2.68 3.87
C PHE A 2 -22.01 1.89 4.93
N GLU A 3 -21.77 2.45 6.12
CA GLU A 3 -21.09 1.73 7.20
C GLU A 3 -21.86 0.44 7.59
N GLN A 4 -23.18 0.52 7.72
CA GLN A 4 -24.00 -0.65 8.05
C GLN A 4 -23.99 -1.65 6.89
N THR A 5 -24.09 -1.18 5.65
CA THR A 5 -24.01 -2.03 4.46
C THR A 5 -22.67 -2.76 4.37
N PHE A 6 -21.56 -2.08 4.64
CA PHE A 6 -20.21 -2.70 4.69
C PHE A 6 -20.11 -3.77 5.77
N ARG A 7 -20.66 -3.52 6.96
CA ARG A 7 -20.73 -4.51 8.05
C ARG A 7 -21.57 -5.72 7.65
N ASN A 8 -22.70 -5.51 6.98
CA ASN A 8 -23.53 -6.60 6.49
C ASN A 8 -22.79 -7.46 5.46
N ILE A 9 -22.03 -6.84 4.55
CA ILE A 9 -21.18 -7.55 3.59
C ILE A 9 -20.10 -8.38 4.33
N ASP A 10 -19.46 -7.80 5.35
CA ASP A 10 -18.50 -8.54 6.18
C ASP A 10 -19.14 -9.72 6.91
N ASP A 11 -20.34 -9.55 7.47
CA ASP A 11 -21.08 -10.61 8.14
C ASP A 11 -21.47 -11.75 7.19
N VAL A 12 -21.77 -11.44 5.91
CA VAL A 12 -22.01 -12.45 4.87
C VAL A 12 -20.72 -13.21 4.57
N LEU A 13 -19.62 -12.48 4.32
CA LEU A 13 -18.32 -13.06 3.99
C LEU A 13 -17.73 -13.88 5.14
N TRP A 14 -17.97 -13.47 6.39
CA TRP A 14 -17.54 -14.20 7.58
C TRP A 14 -18.23 -15.56 7.72
N LYS A 15 -19.48 -15.67 7.27
CA LYS A 15 -20.25 -16.94 7.24
C LYS A 15 -19.96 -17.80 6.02
N GLU A 16 -19.32 -17.23 4.99
CA GLU A 16 -19.04 -17.91 3.74
C GLU A 16 -17.89 -18.91 3.88
N ALA A 17 -18.17 -20.19 3.62
CA ALA A 17 -17.22 -21.28 3.85
C ALA A 17 -15.93 -21.16 3.02
N GLY A 18 -15.99 -20.54 1.84
CA GLY A 18 -14.80 -20.33 1.00
C GLY A 18 -13.92 -19.14 1.40
N CYS A 19 -14.36 -18.30 2.35
CA CYS A 19 -13.60 -17.15 2.83
C CYS A 19 -13.11 -17.39 4.26
N THR A 20 -11.78 -17.43 4.45
CA THR A 20 -11.17 -17.87 5.72
C THR A 20 -10.31 -16.79 6.38
N THR A 21 -10.04 -15.70 5.66
CA THR A 21 -9.14 -14.63 6.08
C THR A 21 -9.69 -13.26 5.69
N GLU A 22 -9.24 -12.21 6.39
CA GLU A 22 -9.51 -10.81 6.02
C GLU A 22 -9.04 -10.46 4.60
N LEU A 23 -8.02 -11.16 4.10
CA LEU A 23 -7.56 -11.07 2.72
C LEU A 23 -8.63 -11.56 1.75
N ASP A 24 -9.28 -12.70 2.05
CA ASP A 24 -10.37 -13.22 1.24
C ASP A 24 -11.55 -12.23 1.25
N TYR A 25 -11.91 -11.67 2.41
CA TYR A 25 -13.03 -10.73 2.52
C TYR A 25 -12.79 -9.46 1.70
N THR A 26 -11.56 -8.91 1.79
CA THR A 26 -11.17 -7.72 1.02
C THR A 26 -11.10 -8.04 -0.47
N GLU A 27 -10.54 -9.18 -0.87
CA GLU A 27 -10.52 -9.64 -2.27
C GLU A 27 -11.92 -9.72 -2.86
N GLN A 28 -12.83 -10.44 -2.18
CA GLN A 28 -14.18 -10.67 -2.67
C GLN A 28 -15.01 -9.39 -2.72
N THR A 29 -14.91 -8.53 -1.70
CA THR A 29 -15.57 -7.22 -1.72
C THR A 29 -15.03 -6.34 -2.84
N SER A 30 -13.72 -6.37 -3.10
CA SER A 30 -13.07 -5.46 -4.06
C SER A 30 -13.49 -5.72 -5.51
N TRP A 31 -13.55 -6.98 -5.95
CA TRP A 31 -13.94 -7.27 -7.33
C TRP A 31 -15.42 -7.05 -7.58
N LEU A 32 -16.27 -7.29 -6.58
CA LEU A 32 -17.70 -6.99 -6.66
C LEU A 32 -17.94 -5.48 -6.76
N LEU A 33 -17.30 -4.70 -5.88
CA LEU A 33 -17.34 -3.23 -5.93
C LEU A 33 -16.80 -2.70 -7.26
N PHE A 34 -15.75 -3.32 -7.80
CA PHE A 34 -15.19 -2.93 -9.09
C PHE A 34 -16.19 -3.10 -10.24
N LEU A 35 -16.88 -4.23 -10.33
CA LEU A 35 -17.88 -4.45 -11.39
C LEU A 35 -19.08 -3.51 -11.23
N LYS A 36 -19.52 -3.30 -9.98
CA LYS A 36 -20.61 -2.39 -9.68
C LYS A 36 -20.26 -0.93 -10.03
N TYR A 37 -19.05 -0.49 -9.69
CA TYR A 37 -18.53 0.82 -10.09
C TYR A 37 -18.40 0.97 -11.61
N LEU A 38 -17.87 -0.05 -12.28
CA LEU A 38 -17.71 -0.02 -13.73
C LEU A 38 -19.06 0.17 -14.43
N ASP A 39 -20.08 -0.56 -13.99
CA ASP A 39 -21.44 -0.45 -14.53
C ASP A 39 -22.02 0.96 -14.34
N ASP A 40 -21.99 1.50 -13.12
CA ASP A 40 -22.44 2.86 -12.82
C ASP A 40 -21.74 3.90 -13.71
N LEU A 41 -20.40 3.77 -13.86
CA LEU A 41 -19.60 4.66 -14.70
C LEU A 41 -19.97 4.57 -16.19
N GLU A 42 -20.24 3.36 -16.69
CA GLU A 42 -20.66 3.18 -18.08
C GLU A 42 -22.04 3.79 -18.35
N TYR A 43 -22.98 3.68 -17.39
CA TYR A 43 -24.28 4.32 -17.49
C TYR A 43 -24.17 5.85 -17.47
N GLU A 44 -23.34 6.42 -16.60
CA GLU A 44 -23.08 7.87 -16.58
C GLU A 44 -22.54 8.36 -17.93
N LYS A 45 -21.56 7.63 -18.50
CA LYS A 45 -21.00 7.95 -19.82
C LYS A 45 -22.02 7.77 -20.96
N ALA A 46 -22.89 6.77 -20.87
CA ALA A 46 -23.96 6.57 -21.84
C ALA A 46 -24.95 7.74 -21.83
N ILE A 47 -25.36 8.21 -20.64
CA ILE A 47 -26.22 9.38 -20.47
C ILE A 47 -25.52 10.64 -21.01
N GLU A 48 -24.25 10.84 -20.69
CA GLU A 48 -23.48 11.98 -21.22
C GLU A 48 -23.42 11.95 -22.76
N ALA A 49 -23.13 10.79 -23.35
CA ALA A 49 -23.09 10.62 -24.79
C ALA A 49 -24.46 10.91 -25.43
N GLU A 50 -25.55 10.44 -24.84
CA GLU A 50 -26.92 10.73 -25.29
C GLU A 50 -27.23 12.23 -25.27
N LEU A 51 -26.88 12.92 -24.18
CA LEU A 51 -27.03 14.38 -24.06
C LEU A 51 -26.22 15.14 -25.11
N LEU A 52 -25.07 14.60 -25.52
CA LEU A 52 -24.21 15.14 -26.57
C LEU A 52 -24.60 14.66 -27.99
N GLY A 53 -25.63 13.84 -28.13
CA GLY A 53 -26.06 13.25 -29.40
C GLY A 53 -25.03 12.31 -30.03
N LYS A 54 -24.16 11.68 -29.22
CA LYS A 54 -23.13 10.74 -29.65
C LYS A 54 -23.56 9.30 -29.34
N PRO A 55 -23.21 8.31 -30.17
CA PRO A 55 -23.40 6.92 -29.82
C PRO A 55 -22.44 6.52 -28.68
N TYR A 56 -22.91 5.66 -27.78
CA TYR A 56 -22.10 5.02 -26.76
C TYR A 56 -22.11 3.51 -26.95
N THR A 57 -20.97 2.86 -26.75
CA THR A 57 -20.84 1.40 -26.75
C THR A 57 -20.29 0.98 -25.41
N PHE A 58 -21.08 0.19 -24.67
CA PHE A 58 -20.67 -0.38 -23.40
C PHE A 58 -19.49 -1.32 -23.59
N LEU A 59 -18.63 -1.35 -22.59
CA LEU A 59 -17.46 -2.22 -22.50
C LEU A 59 -17.89 -3.67 -22.27
N LEU A 60 -18.85 -3.88 -21.36
CA LEU A 60 -19.40 -5.20 -21.07
C LEU A 60 -20.64 -5.46 -21.93
N ASP A 61 -20.74 -6.68 -22.46
CA ASP A 61 -21.97 -7.15 -23.11
C ASP A 61 -23.09 -7.24 -22.08
N GLU A 62 -24.32 -6.99 -22.53
CA GLU A 62 -25.50 -6.86 -21.67
C GLU A 62 -25.65 -7.98 -20.63
N PRO A 63 -25.46 -9.28 -20.92
CA PRO A 63 -25.59 -10.33 -19.91
C PRO A 63 -24.57 -10.27 -18.77
N TYR A 64 -23.44 -9.58 -18.95
CA TYR A 64 -22.35 -9.49 -17.99
C TYR A 64 -22.29 -8.14 -17.25
N ARG A 65 -23.21 -7.22 -17.56
CA ARG A 65 -23.39 -5.94 -16.85
C ARG A 65 -24.00 -6.16 -15.47
N TRP A 66 -23.59 -5.34 -14.50
CA TRP A 66 -24.03 -5.48 -13.11
C TRP A 66 -25.57 -5.39 -13.02
N SER A 67 -26.17 -4.43 -13.72
CA SER A 67 -27.62 -4.27 -13.83
C SER A 67 -28.38 -5.48 -14.40
N SER A 68 -27.69 -6.46 -15.00
CA SER A 68 -28.32 -7.62 -15.63
C SER A 68 -28.21 -8.90 -14.81
N TRP A 69 -27.02 -9.24 -14.32
CA TRP A 69 -26.79 -10.50 -13.60
C TRP A 69 -26.74 -10.32 -12.08
N ALA A 70 -26.20 -9.18 -11.62
CA ALA A 70 -25.94 -8.91 -10.21
C ALA A 70 -27.13 -8.23 -9.54
N ALA A 71 -27.75 -7.25 -10.17
CA ALA A 71 -28.91 -6.55 -9.62
C ALA A 71 -29.94 -6.23 -10.72
N PRO A 72 -30.59 -7.26 -11.30
CA PRO A 72 -31.69 -7.01 -12.23
C PRO A 72 -32.81 -6.28 -11.50
N LYS A 73 -33.34 -5.22 -12.11
CA LYS A 73 -34.38 -4.36 -11.51
C LYS A 73 -35.66 -4.41 -12.33
N LEU A 74 -36.78 -4.46 -11.61
CA LEU A 74 -38.11 -4.21 -12.15
C LEU A 74 -38.26 -2.74 -12.58
N SER A 75 -39.32 -2.43 -13.32
CA SER A 75 -39.60 -1.06 -13.79
C SER A 75 -39.77 -0.01 -12.68
N ASP A 76 -40.05 -0.44 -11.46
CA ASP A 76 -40.17 0.43 -10.28
C ASP A 76 -38.84 0.61 -9.51
N GLY A 77 -37.75 0.00 -10.00
CA GLY A 77 -36.41 0.08 -9.43
C GLY A 77 -36.13 -0.93 -8.32
N GLN A 78 -37.09 -1.78 -7.94
CA GLN A 78 -36.86 -2.87 -7.00
C GLN A 78 -36.12 -4.02 -7.67
N LEU A 79 -35.37 -4.81 -6.89
CA LEU A 79 -34.68 -5.98 -7.40
C LEU A 79 -35.71 -7.01 -7.90
N ASP A 80 -35.45 -7.60 -9.07
CA ASP A 80 -36.26 -8.64 -9.66
C ASP A 80 -35.87 -10.00 -9.07
N HIS A 81 -36.41 -10.30 -7.89
CA HIS A 81 -36.11 -11.55 -7.16
C HIS A 81 -36.60 -12.80 -7.92
N ASP A 82 -37.57 -12.65 -8.84
CA ASP A 82 -38.14 -13.78 -9.58
C ASP A 82 -37.20 -14.23 -10.71
N ASN A 83 -36.47 -13.29 -11.34
CA ASN A 83 -35.54 -13.59 -12.43
C ASN A 83 -34.05 -13.58 -12.02
N ALA A 84 -33.72 -13.06 -10.83
CA ALA A 84 -32.35 -13.04 -10.33
C ALA A 84 -31.80 -14.46 -10.12
N LEU A 85 -30.58 -14.71 -10.60
CA LEU A 85 -29.88 -15.97 -10.34
C LEU A 85 -29.53 -16.10 -8.86
N ILE A 86 -29.81 -17.27 -8.28
CA ILE A 86 -29.50 -17.61 -6.87
C ILE A 86 -28.94 -19.04 -6.79
N GLY A 87 -28.44 -19.42 -5.61
CA GLY A 87 -27.95 -20.79 -5.37
C GLY A 87 -26.86 -21.23 -6.37
N ASP A 88 -26.86 -22.51 -6.74
CA ASP A 88 -25.82 -23.09 -7.59
C ASP A 88 -25.76 -22.44 -8.98
N ASP A 89 -26.89 -22.01 -9.53
CA ASP A 89 -26.95 -21.35 -10.85
C ASP A 89 -26.18 -20.03 -10.87
N LEU A 90 -26.25 -19.24 -9.78
CA LEU A 90 -25.47 -18.01 -9.65
C LEU A 90 -23.97 -18.31 -9.58
N ILE A 91 -23.58 -19.32 -8.80
CA ILE A 91 -22.18 -19.72 -8.67
C ILE A 91 -21.63 -20.23 -10.01
N ASP A 92 -22.39 -21.06 -10.72
CA ASP A 92 -22.01 -21.57 -12.03
C ASP A 92 -21.94 -20.46 -13.08
N PHE A 93 -22.86 -19.50 -13.07
CA PHE A 93 -22.76 -18.32 -13.93
C PHE A 93 -21.47 -17.53 -13.67
N VAL A 94 -21.19 -17.19 -12.40
CA VAL A 94 -20.01 -16.41 -12.05
C VAL A 94 -18.73 -17.15 -12.43
N ASN A 95 -18.61 -18.43 -12.07
CA ASN A 95 -17.39 -19.21 -12.25
C ASN A 95 -17.16 -19.64 -13.70
N ARG A 96 -18.21 -19.98 -14.45
CA ARG A 96 -18.09 -20.60 -15.79
C ARG A 96 -18.39 -19.65 -16.93
N GLN A 97 -19.05 -18.52 -16.67
CA GLN A 97 -19.43 -17.56 -17.70
C GLN A 97 -18.79 -16.20 -17.47
N LEU A 98 -19.09 -15.54 -16.34
CA LEU A 98 -18.65 -14.18 -16.06
C LEU A 98 -17.12 -14.08 -15.96
N PHE A 99 -16.48 -14.88 -15.11
CA PHE A 99 -15.02 -14.84 -14.93
C PHE A 99 -14.27 -15.17 -16.23
N PRO A 100 -14.60 -16.25 -16.96
CA PRO A 100 -14.00 -16.52 -18.28
C PRO A 100 -14.23 -15.40 -19.30
N TYR A 101 -15.40 -14.78 -19.31
CA TYR A 101 -15.70 -13.64 -20.17
C TYR A 101 -14.77 -12.46 -19.87
N LEU A 102 -14.65 -12.08 -18.60
CA LEU A 102 -13.82 -10.97 -18.13
C LEU A 102 -12.33 -11.25 -18.38
N GLN A 103 -11.85 -12.45 -18.08
CA GLN A 103 -10.47 -12.89 -18.37
C GLN A 103 -10.14 -12.77 -19.87
N GLY A 104 -11.11 -13.03 -20.75
CA GLY A 104 -10.94 -12.92 -22.20
C GLY A 104 -10.59 -11.51 -22.69
N PHE A 105 -10.83 -10.44 -21.92
CA PHE A 105 -10.47 -9.09 -22.34
C PHE A 105 -8.97 -8.90 -22.51
N LYS A 106 -8.13 -9.65 -21.79
CA LYS A 106 -6.67 -9.60 -21.94
C LYS A 106 -6.23 -9.87 -23.39
N GLN A 107 -6.94 -10.77 -24.08
CA GLN A 107 -6.65 -11.16 -25.46
C GLN A 107 -7.30 -10.21 -26.48
N ARG A 108 -8.39 -9.54 -26.10
CA ARG A 108 -9.14 -8.60 -26.95
C ARG A 108 -8.59 -7.17 -26.87
N ALA A 109 -7.86 -6.83 -25.82
CA ALA A 109 -7.34 -5.49 -25.60
C ALA A 109 -6.35 -5.09 -26.69
N SER A 110 -6.46 -3.84 -27.15
CA SER A 110 -5.57 -3.30 -28.18
C SER A 110 -4.16 -3.01 -27.66
N SER A 111 -4.01 -2.82 -26.35
CA SER A 111 -2.71 -2.65 -25.69
C SER A 111 -2.79 -3.00 -24.20
N PRO A 112 -1.64 -3.24 -23.53
CA PRO A 112 -1.59 -3.45 -22.08
C PRO A 112 -2.08 -2.27 -21.22
N ASN A 113 -2.25 -1.09 -21.82
CA ASN A 113 -2.61 0.13 -21.10
C ASN A 113 -4.12 0.42 -21.10
N THR A 114 -4.95 -0.42 -21.74
CA THR A 114 -6.40 -0.18 -21.80
C THR A 114 -7.14 -0.80 -20.62
N ILE A 115 -8.33 -0.29 -20.29
CA ILE A 115 -9.16 -0.81 -19.18
C ILE A 115 -9.55 -2.28 -19.41
N GLU A 116 -9.78 -2.68 -20.65
CA GLU A 116 -10.01 -4.06 -21.08
C GLU A 116 -8.87 -4.96 -20.62
N TYR A 117 -7.62 -4.57 -20.91
CA TYR A 117 -6.48 -5.36 -20.50
C TYR A 117 -6.43 -5.52 -18.98
N LYS A 118 -6.68 -4.44 -18.25
CA LYS A 118 -6.72 -4.45 -16.77
C LYS A 118 -7.80 -5.40 -16.25
N ILE A 119 -9.02 -5.37 -16.81
CA ILE A 119 -10.09 -6.32 -16.48
C ILE A 119 -9.60 -7.75 -16.73
N GLY A 120 -9.04 -8.03 -17.89
CA GLY A 120 -8.55 -9.36 -18.24
C GLY A 120 -7.44 -9.88 -17.32
N GLU A 121 -6.52 -9.01 -16.91
CA GLU A 121 -5.47 -9.32 -15.93
C GLU A 121 -6.07 -9.67 -14.57
N ILE A 122 -6.93 -8.80 -14.06
CA ILE A 122 -7.57 -8.94 -12.74
C ILE A 122 -8.26 -10.30 -12.66
N PHE A 123 -9.24 -10.53 -13.55
CA PHE A 123 -10.08 -11.73 -13.54
C PHE A 123 -9.35 -12.99 -14.04
N GLY A 124 -8.11 -12.87 -14.51
CA GLY A 124 -7.23 -14.00 -14.77
C GLY A 124 -6.50 -14.53 -13.53
N GLU A 125 -6.39 -13.73 -12.47
CA GLU A 125 -5.68 -14.11 -11.24
C GLU A 125 -6.60 -14.24 -10.02
N ILE A 126 -7.64 -13.42 -9.92
CA ILE A 126 -8.62 -13.54 -8.83
C ILE A 126 -9.57 -14.71 -9.09
N LYS A 127 -10.12 -15.27 -8.01
CA LYS A 127 -11.15 -16.32 -8.08
C LYS A 127 -12.31 -15.95 -7.19
N ASN A 128 -13.51 -16.29 -7.63
CA ASN A 128 -14.67 -16.28 -6.76
C ASN A 128 -14.48 -17.34 -5.66
N ARG A 129 -14.65 -16.91 -4.41
CA ARG A 129 -14.56 -17.77 -3.22
C ARG A 129 -15.92 -18.08 -2.60
N PHE A 130 -17.01 -17.50 -3.10
CA PHE A 130 -18.33 -17.89 -2.63
C PHE A 130 -18.65 -19.33 -3.07
N GLN A 131 -18.99 -20.17 -2.11
CA GLN A 131 -19.53 -21.52 -2.33
C GLN A 131 -21.06 -21.52 -2.28
N SER A 132 -21.66 -20.62 -1.50
CA SER A 132 -23.11 -20.45 -1.43
C SER A 132 -23.55 -19.31 -2.35
N GLY A 133 -24.35 -19.64 -3.37
CA GLY A 133 -24.96 -18.62 -4.22
C GLY A 133 -26.01 -17.77 -3.49
N TYR A 134 -26.56 -18.25 -2.37
CA TYR A 134 -27.42 -17.43 -1.51
C TYR A 134 -26.59 -16.36 -0.78
N SER A 135 -25.41 -16.73 -0.26
CA SER A 135 -24.50 -15.76 0.36
C SER A 135 -24.01 -14.74 -0.66
N LEU A 136 -23.67 -15.19 -1.88
CA LEU A 136 -23.29 -14.27 -2.95
C LEU A 136 -24.44 -13.33 -3.31
N ARG A 137 -25.68 -13.82 -3.39
CA ARG A 137 -26.87 -12.99 -3.64
C ARG A 137 -27.01 -11.90 -2.59
N ASP A 138 -26.96 -12.25 -1.31
CA ASP A 138 -27.01 -11.28 -0.20
C ASP A 138 -25.92 -10.20 -0.35
N ALA A 139 -24.69 -10.62 -0.67
CA ALA A 139 -23.59 -9.68 -0.88
C ALA A 139 -23.81 -8.75 -2.08
N LEU A 140 -24.35 -9.26 -3.20
CA LEU A 140 -24.67 -8.47 -4.39
C LEU A 140 -25.72 -7.41 -4.09
N GLU A 141 -26.78 -7.77 -3.34
CA GLU A 141 -27.84 -6.84 -2.94
C GLU A 141 -27.29 -5.71 -2.08
N TYR A 142 -26.49 -6.03 -1.06
CA TYR A 142 -25.85 -4.99 -0.24
C TYR A 142 -24.90 -4.10 -1.05
N ILE A 143 -24.13 -4.67 -1.98
CA ILE A 143 -23.22 -3.87 -2.81
C ILE A 143 -23.98 -2.94 -3.75
N ASP A 144 -25.14 -3.34 -4.26
CA ASP A 144 -25.99 -2.51 -5.11
C ASP A 144 -26.56 -1.29 -4.38
N GLU A 145 -26.73 -1.35 -3.04
CA GLU A 145 -27.16 -0.21 -2.23
C GLU A 145 -26.13 0.93 -2.15
N LEU A 146 -24.85 0.61 -2.35
CA LEU A 146 -23.77 1.59 -2.31
C LEU A 146 -23.91 2.53 -3.51
N ARG A 147 -23.56 3.81 -3.40
CA ARG A 147 -23.66 4.79 -4.50
C ARG A 147 -22.37 5.56 -4.67
N PHE A 148 -22.07 5.97 -5.90
CA PHE A 148 -20.84 6.73 -6.22
C PHE A 148 -21.11 8.08 -6.89
N GLY A 149 -22.36 8.55 -6.90
CA GLY A 149 -22.79 9.69 -7.73
C GLY A 149 -22.29 11.04 -7.23
N SER A 150 -22.00 11.18 -5.93
CA SER A 150 -21.48 12.40 -5.34
C SER A 150 -20.07 12.23 -4.76
N GLN A 151 -19.35 13.34 -4.62
CA GLN A 151 -18.03 13.35 -3.98
C GLN A 151 -18.10 12.98 -2.48
N GLU A 152 -19.21 13.32 -1.82
CA GLU A 152 -19.45 12.97 -0.41
C GLU A 152 -19.61 11.45 -0.23
N GLU A 153 -20.39 10.80 -1.11
CA GLU A 153 -20.55 9.35 -1.13
C GLU A 153 -19.23 8.62 -1.43
N LYS A 154 -18.47 9.09 -2.43
CA LYS A 154 -17.13 8.54 -2.75
C LYS A 154 -16.20 8.65 -1.53
N HIS A 155 -16.24 9.77 -0.80
CA HIS A 155 -15.44 9.98 0.40
C HIS A 155 -15.85 9.06 1.56
N GLU A 156 -17.16 8.88 1.83
CA GLU A 156 -17.64 7.91 2.84
C GLU A 156 -17.17 6.48 2.49
N LEU A 157 -17.32 6.07 1.23
CA LEU A 157 -16.89 4.75 0.76
C LEU A 157 -15.37 4.55 0.80
N SER A 158 -14.61 5.57 0.42
CA SER A 158 -13.16 5.57 0.53
C SER A 158 -12.72 5.30 1.97
N HIS A 159 -13.31 6.01 2.94
CA HIS A 159 -13.00 5.82 4.36
C HIS A 159 -13.28 4.39 4.84
N LEU A 160 -14.43 3.81 4.44
CA LEU A 160 -14.80 2.43 4.80
C LEU A 160 -13.90 1.39 4.12
N TYR A 161 -13.54 1.62 2.85
CA TYR A 161 -12.65 0.73 2.10
C TYR A 161 -11.22 0.78 2.66
N GLU A 162 -10.73 1.96 3.04
CA GLU A 162 -9.46 2.15 3.74
C GLU A 162 -9.42 1.40 5.08
N ALA A 163 -10.52 1.37 5.82
CA ALA A 163 -10.63 0.57 7.03
C ALA A 163 -10.47 -0.95 6.74
N LYS A 164 -11.07 -1.46 5.66
CA LYS A 164 -10.87 -2.86 5.23
C LYS A 164 -9.42 -3.13 4.84
N ILE A 165 -8.80 -2.25 4.06
CA ILE A 165 -7.38 -2.37 3.68
C ILE A 165 -6.49 -2.39 4.93
N LYS A 166 -6.76 -1.53 5.92
CA LYS A 166 -6.03 -1.51 7.19
C LYS A 166 -6.21 -2.80 7.99
N ASN A 167 -7.43 -3.32 8.07
CA ASN A 167 -7.71 -4.58 8.78
C ASN A 167 -7.01 -5.77 8.11
N MET A 168 -7.10 -5.85 6.77
CA MET A 168 -6.35 -6.79 5.95
C MET A 168 -4.84 -6.66 6.21
N GLY A 169 -4.32 -5.43 6.23
CA GLY A 169 -2.93 -5.11 6.55
C GLY A 169 -2.47 -5.66 7.91
N ASN A 170 -3.39 -5.76 8.87
CA ASN A 170 -3.12 -6.24 10.22
C ASN A 170 -3.44 -7.74 10.42
N ALA A 171 -3.88 -8.44 9.37
CA ALA A 171 -4.33 -9.83 9.39
C ALA A 171 -3.18 -10.85 9.30
N GLY A 172 -2.26 -10.80 10.28
CA GLY A 172 -1.15 -11.74 10.38
C GLY A 172 -0.03 -11.49 9.36
N ARG A 173 0.83 -12.51 9.16
CA ARG A 173 2.09 -12.36 8.42
C ARG A 173 1.92 -11.97 6.95
N ASN A 174 0.83 -12.40 6.31
CA ASN A 174 0.57 -12.12 4.89
C ASN A 174 -0.09 -10.76 4.67
N GLY A 175 -0.79 -10.21 5.67
CA GLY A 175 -1.51 -8.93 5.55
C GLY A 175 -0.59 -7.71 5.47
N GLY A 176 0.47 -7.70 6.28
CA GLY A 176 1.39 -6.56 6.40
C GLY A 176 2.20 -6.25 5.13
N GLU A 177 2.19 -7.16 4.14
CA GLU A 177 2.86 -6.95 2.85
C GLU A 177 2.17 -5.90 1.96
N TYR A 178 0.94 -5.49 2.28
CA TYR A 178 0.09 -4.66 1.41
C TYR A 178 -0.27 -3.28 1.96
N TYR A 179 0.16 -2.97 3.19
CA TYR A 179 -0.28 -1.79 3.92
C TYR A 179 0.87 -1.03 4.55
N THR A 180 0.88 0.28 4.33
CA THR A 180 1.74 1.22 5.04
C THR A 180 0.84 2.10 5.93
N PRO A 181 1.16 2.29 7.22
CA PRO A 181 0.38 3.14 8.11
C PRO A 181 0.16 4.53 7.52
N ARG A 182 -1.11 4.94 7.37
CA ARG A 182 -1.49 6.25 6.81
C ARG A 182 -0.79 7.44 7.50
N PRO A 183 -0.58 7.46 8.83
CA PRO A 183 0.20 8.51 9.47
C PRO A 183 1.62 8.64 8.93
N LEU A 184 2.31 7.50 8.73
CA LEU A 184 3.65 7.49 8.16
C LEU A 184 3.65 8.02 6.72
N ILE A 185 2.68 7.60 5.91
CA ILE A 185 2.50 8.11 4.54
C ILE A 185 2.32 9.63 4.57
N ARG A 186 1.42 10.14 5.41
CA ARG A 186 1.13 11.58 5.50
C ARG A 186 2.36 12.38 5.94
N ALA A 187 3.13 11.89 6.90
CA ALA A 187 4.40 12.52 7.28
C ALA A 187 5.42 12.49 6.14
N MET A 188 5.54 11.38 5.40
CA MET A 188 6.41 11.28 4.23
C MET A 188 6.02 12.30 3.14
N VAL A 189 4.72 12.42 2.84
CA VAL A 189 4.19 13.40 1.89
C VAL A 189 4.44 14.83 2.37
N GLN A 190 4.31 15.12 3.67
CA GLN A 190 4.55 16.45 4.24
C GLN A 190 6.03 16.87 4.23
N VAL A 191 6.95 15.91 4.34
CA VAL A 191 8.40 16.18 4.20
C VAL A 191 8.77 16.36 2.73
N VAL A 192 8.27 15.48 1.86
CA VAL A 192 8.55 15.52 0.43
C VAL A 192 7.88 16.73 -0.23
N LYS A 193 6.70 17.16 0.19
CA LYS A 193 5.98 18.34 -0.32
C LYS A 193 5.78 18.30 -1.85
N PRO A 194 5.09 17.29 -2.41
CA PRO A 194 4.77 17.26 -3.85
C PRO A 194 4.05 18.54 -4.27
N GLN A 195 4.23 18.99 -5.50
CA GLN A 195 3.64 20.20 -6.07
C GLN A 195 2.75 19.87 -7.29
N LEU A 196 1.78 20.73 -7.57
CA LEU A 196 0.94 20.59 -8.77
C LEU A 196 1.80 20.67 -10.04
N GLY A 197 1.49 19.80 -11.01
CA GLY A 197 2.22 19.67 -12.27
C GLY A 197 3.45 18.75 -12.20
N GLU A 198 3.81 18.25 -11.04
CA GLU A 198 4.86 17.23 -10.89
C GLU A 198 4.33 15.82 -11.13
N THR A 199 5.22 14.90 -11.53
CA THR A 199 4.89 13.47 -11.63
C THR A 199 5.36 12.70 -10.40
N ILE A 200 4.47 11.88 -9.84
CA ILE A 200 4.64 11.09 -8.62
C ILE A 200 4.59 9.61 -8.97
N TYR A 201 5.58 8.86 -8.47
CA TYR A 201 5.74 7.44 -8.76
C TYR A 201 5.86 6.59 -7.50
N ASP A 202 5.12 5.47 -7.50
CA ASP A 202 5.29 4.38 -6.55
C ASP A 202 5.48 3.05 -7.30
N GLY A 203 6.70 2.50 -7.24
CA GLY A 203 7.04 1.26 -7.94
C GLY A 203 6.66 -0.03 -7.21
N ALA A 204 6.08 0.07 -6.02
CA ALA A 204 5.61 -1.05 -5.21
C ALA A 204 4.33 -0.61 -4.47
N CYS A 205 3.33 -0.20 -5.25
CA CYS A 205 2.27 0.64 -4.71
C CYS A 205 1.32 -0.06 -3.75
N GLY A 206 1.26 -1.39 -3.73
CA GLY A 206 0.36 -2.13 -2.84
C GLY A 206 -1.07 -1.65 -3.05
N SER A 207 -1.70 -1.13 -2.01
CA SER A 207 -3.05 -0.51 -2.05
C SER A 207 -3.10 0.92 -2.60
N ALA A 208 -2.03 1.43 -3.22
CA ALA A 208 -1.87 2.81 -3.70
C ALA A 208 -1.97 3.91 -2.61
N GLY A 209 -1.73 3.57 -1.34
CA GLY A 209 -1.84 4.50 -0.22
C GLY A 209 -1.03 5.79 -0.37
N PHE A 210 0.20 5.70 -0.90
CA PHE A 210 1.04 6.89 -1.16
C PHE A 210 0.42 7.80 -2.23
N LEU A 211 -0.16 7.22 -3.28
CA LEU A 211 -0.76 7.98 -4.37
C LEU A 211 -2.06 8.66 -3.92
N CYS A 212 -2.89 7.96 -3.14
CA CYS A 212 -4.11 8.53 -2.57
C CYS A 212 -3.82 9.70 -1.62
N GLU A 213 -2.88 9.54 -0.68
CA GLU A 213 -2.53 10.60 0.28
C GLU A 213 -1.82 11.78 -0.40
N ALA A 214 -1.03 11.53 -1.46
CA ALA A 214 -0.45 12.58 -2.27
C ALA A 214 -1.51 13.35 -3.08
N TYR A 215 -2.55 12.66 -3.58
CA TYR A 215 -3.70 13.30 -4.22
C TYR A 215 -4.46 14.21 -3.25
N GLU A 216 -4.77 13.71 -2.05
CA GLU A 216 -5.43 14.51 -1.00
C GLU A 216 -4.57 15.70 -0.53
N TYR A 217 -3.24 15.55 -0.54
CA TYR A 217 -2.33 16.66 -0.26
C TYR A 217 -2.39 17.76 -1.34
N LEU A 218 -2.37 17.37 -2.63
CA LEU A 218 -2.35 18.28 -3.76
C LEU A 218 -3.71 18.92 -4.06
N ARG A 219 -4.81 18.24 -3.70
CA ARG A 219 -6.18 18.72 -3.92
C ARG A 219 -6.58 19.87 -2.98
N ARG A 220 -5.74 20.22 -2.00
CA ARG A 220 -6.04 21.28 -1.02
C ARG A 220 -6.08 22.66 -1.70
N GLY A 221 -7.27 23.23 -1.78
CA GLY A 221 -7.50 24.59 -2.28
C GLY A 221 -8.36 24.64 -3.54
N GLN A 222 -8.45 25.83 -4.15
CA GLN A 222 -9.15 26.01 -5.42
C GLN A 222 -8.20 25.69 -6.57
N LEU A 223 -8.46 24.58 -7.27
CA LEU A 223 -7.72 24.16 -8.44
C LEU A 223 -8.36 24.70 -9.72
N THR A 224 -7.54 25.03 -10.70
CA THR A 224 -8.00 25.30 -12.07
C THR A 224 -8.43 24.01 -12.76
N THR A 225 -9.22 24.12 -13.83
CA THR A 225 -9.64 22.96 -14.65
C THR A 225 -8.43 22.16 -15.17
N GLN A 226 -7.37 22.84 -15.62
CA GLN A 226 -6.16 22.15 -16.10
C GLN A 226 -5.45 21.39 -14.99
N GLN A 227 -5.32 21.98 -13.80
CA GLN A 227 -4.70 21.31 -12.65
C GLN A 227 -5.51 20.09 -12.22
N LEU A 228 -6.85 20.17 -12.28
CA LEU A 228 -7.70 19.03 -11.99
C LEU A 228 -7.49 17.91 -13.03
N GLU A 229 -7.43 18.24 -14.32
CA GLU A 229 -7.16 17.27 -15.39
C GLU A 229 -5.78 16.61 -15.22
N ASP A 230 -4.74 17.40 -14.89
CA ASP A 230 -3.39 16.90 -14.66
C ASP A 230 -3.33 15.95 -13.45
N LEU A 231 -4.06 16.26 -12.37
CA LEU A 231 -4.20 15.36 -11.22
C LEU A 231 -4.89 14.05 -11.60
N GLN A 232 -5.94 14.12 -12.43
CA GLN A 232 -6.70 12.94 -12.85
C GLN A 232 -5.91 12.01 -13.78
N THR A 233 -5.06 12.56 -14.64
CA THR A 233 -4.55 11.81 -15.81
C THR A 233 -3.03 11.70 -15.92
N ARG A 234 -2.26 12.58 -15.27
CA ARG A 234 -0.81 12.71 -15.53
C ARG A 234 0.07 12.62 -14.28
N THR A 235 -0.48 12.98 -13.12
CA THR A 235 0.31 13.18 -11.90
C THR A 235 0.77 11.85 -11.29
N PHE A 236 -0.10 10.86 -11.20
CA PHE A 236 0.17 9.63 -10.42
C PHE A 236 0.51 8.46 -11.33
N THR A 237 1.53 7.67 -10.98
CA THR A 237 1.85 6.40 -11.63
C THR A 237 2.24 5.38 -10.59
N GLY A 238 1.61 4.20 -10.63
CA GLY A 238 1.91 3.09 -9.75
C GLY A 238 2.29 1.81 -10.51
N LYS A 239 3.09 0.96 -9.89
CA LYS A 239 3.33 -0.42 -10.35
C LYS A 239 3.09 -1.40 -9.21
N GLU A 240 2.39 -2.47 -9.53
CA GLU A 240 2.12 -3.55 -8.60
C GLU A 240 2.24 -4.89 -9.33
N LYS A 241 2.85 -5.88 -8.65
CA LYS A 241 3.14 -7.20 -9.21
C LYS A 241 2.05 -8.23 -8.88
N LYS A 242 1.38 -8.08 -7.74
CA LYS A 242 0.39 -9.04 -7.24
C LYS A 242 -1.02 -8.59 -7.60
N SER A 243 -1.81 -9.45 -8.24
CA SER A 243 -3.15 -9.04 -8.69
C SER A 243 -4.09 -8.54 -7.61
N LEU A 244 -4.11 -9.17 -6.44
CA LEU A 244 -4.99 -8.69 -5.36
C LEU A 244 -4.66 -7.24 -4.99
N ALA A 245 -3.38 -6.94 -4.77
CA ALA A 245 -2.92 -5.59 -4.47
C ALA A 245 -3.20 -4.63 -5.64
N TYR A 246 -3.01 -5.09 -6.87
CA TYR A 246 -3.33 -4.34 -8.08
C TYR A 246 -4.81 -3.93 -8.16
N VAL A 247 -5.74 -4.86 -7.93
CA VAL A 247 -7.19 -4.57 -7.88
C VAL A 247 -7.50 -3.56 -6.80
N ILE A 248 -6.99 -3.80 -5.59
CA ILE A 248 -7.21 -2.92 -4.45
C ILE A 248 -6.69 -1.52 -4.75
N SER A 249 -5.52 -1.40 -5.40
CA SER A 249 -4.93 -0.11 -5.76
C SER A 249 -5.79 0.70 -6.73
N ILE A 250 -6.38 0.04 -7.74
CA ILE A 250 -7.25 0.69 -8.72
C ILE A 250 -8.52 1.17 -8.03
N MET A 251 -9.16 0.29 -7.26
CA MET A 251 -10.38 0.64 -6.53
C MET A 251 -10.13 1.75 -5.53
N ASN A 252 -9.02 1.70 -4.81
CA ASN A 252 -8.71 2.70 -3.82
C ASN A 252 -8.54 4.08 -4.46
N MET A 253 -7.81 4.19 -5.57
CA MET A 253 -7.66 5.46 -6.28
C MET A 253 -8.98 5.97 -6.86
N ILE A 254 -9.83 5.08 -7.40
CA ILE A 254 -11.17 5.42 -7.88
C ILE A 254 -12.04 6.01 -6.77
N LEU A 255 -12.06 5.39 -5.59
CA LEU A 255 -12.84 5.86 -4.45
C LEU A 255 -12.31 7.18 -3.88
N HIS A 256 -11.01 7.45 -4.01
CA HIS A 256 -10.42 8.77 -3.74
C HIS A 256 -10.74 9.81 -4.85
N GLY A 257 -11.43 9.40 -5.92
CA GLY A 257 -11.90 10.27 -6.97
C GLY A 257 -10.95 10.43 -8.14
N ILE A 258 -10.02 9.50 -8.35
CA ILE A 258 -9.17 9.43 -9.55
C ILE A 258 -9.82 8.43 -10.52
N ASP A 259 -10.50 8.93 -11.54
CA ASP A 259 -11.40 8.09 -12.36
C ASP A 259 -10.64 7.12 -13.29
N ALA A 260 -9.42 7.48 -13.69
CA ALA A 260 -8.57 6.66 -14.57
C ALA A 260 -7.16 6.42 -13.97
N PRO A 261 -7.04 5.59 -12.91
CA PRO A 261 -5.76 5.34 -12.26
C PRO A 261 -4.71 4.73 -13.21
N ASN A 262 -3.53 5.35 -13.26
CA ASN A 262 -2.38 4.82 -13.99
C ASN A 262 -1.58 3.84 -13.11
N ILE A 263 -2.20 2.70 -12.79
CA ILE A 263 -1.53 1.55 -12.18
C ILE A 263 -1.24 0.51 -13.25
N ILE A 264 0.01 0.05 -13.29
CA ILE A 264 0.50 -0.96 -14.23
C ILE A 264 0.74 -2.26 -13.47
N HIS A 265 0.12 -3.35 -13.95
CA HIS A 265 0.34 -4.68 -13.39
C HIS A 265 1.65 -5.28 -13.95
N ILE A 266 2.74 -5.16 -13.20
CA ILE A 266 4.08 -5.57 -13.65
C ILE A 266 5.01 -5.81 -12.47
N ASN A 267 5.98 -6.71 -12.66
CA ASN A 267 7.14 -6.74 -11.76
C ASN A 267 8.11 -5.61 -12.12
N THR A 268 8.10 -4.53 -11.33
CA THR A 268 9.00 -3.36 -11.49
C THR A 268 10.46 -3.75 -11.71
N LEU A 269 10.95 -4.81 -11.05
CA LEU A 269 12.35 -5.21 -11.14
C LEU A 269 12.72 -5.92 -12.46
N THR A 270 11.74 -6.23 -13.31
CA THR A 270 11.99 -6.78 -14.66
C THR A 270 12.43 -5.73 -15.67
N GLU A 271 12.33 -4.44 -15.34
CA GLU A 271 12.82 -3.35 -16.17
C GLU A 271 14.35 -3.24 -16.07
N ASN A 272 15.02 -3.13 -17.20
CA ASN A 272 16.47 -2.92 -17.24
C ASN A 272 16.79 -1.45 -16.97
N LEU A 273 17.59 -1.17 -15.92
CA LEU A 273 17.94 0.21 -15.57
C LEU A 273 18.74 0.92 -16.67
N SER A 274 19.40 0.17 -17.56
CA SER A 274 20.15 0.73 -18.69
C SER A 274 19.23 1.34 -19.76
N ASP A 275 17.98 0.88 -19.84
CA ASP A 275 17.01 1.34 -20.85
C ASP A 275 16.24 2.59 -20.39
N ILE A 276 16.37 2.98 -19.11
CA ILE A 276 15.65 4.12 -18.53
C ILE A 276 16.24 5.44 -19.04
N GLN A 277 15.41 6.19 -19.78
CA GLN A 277 15.70 7.52 -20.32
C GLN A 277 15.07 8.62 -19.44
N ASP A 278 15.47 9.87 -19.64
CA ASP A 278 14.98 11.00 -18.84
C ASP A 278 13.45 11.17 -18.91
N LYS A 279 12.83 10.84 -20.05
CA LYS A 279 11.37 10.86 -20.22
C LYS A 279 10.63 9.86 -19.34
N ASN A 280 11.31 8.81 -18.86
CA ASN A 280 10.72 7.78 -18.01
C ASN A 280 10.78 8.15 -16.51
N ARG A 281 11.45 9.26 -16.18
CA ARG A 281 11.75 9.63 -14.80
C ARG A 281 10.66 10.50 -14.19
N PHE A 282 10.65 10.54 -12.87
CA PHE A 282 9.63 11.20 -12.06
C PHE A 282 10.23 12.31 -11.18
N ASN A 283 9.40 13.29 -10.86
CA ASN A 283 9.77 14.37 -9.95
C ASN A 283 9.79 13.89 -8.50
N VAL A 284 8.85 13.03 -8.14
CA VAL A 284 8.65 12.53 -6.77
C VAL A 284 8.54 11.02 -6.76
N ILE A 285 9.22 10.38 -5.80
CA ILE A 285 9.02 8.96 -5.50
C ILE A 285 8.60 8.80 -4.04
N LEU A 286 7.49 8.10 -3.82
CA LEU A 286 6.99 7.74 -2.51
C LEU A 286 6.74 6.25 -2.53
N ALA A 287 7.48 5.48 -1.73
CA ALA A 287 7.41 4.03 -1.82
C ALA A 287 7.73 3.31 -0.50
N ASN A 288 7.06 2.17 -0.33
CA ASN A 288 7.40 1.17 0.68
C ASN A 288 7.62 -0.18 -0.04
N PRO A 289 8.82 -0.44 -0.59
CA PRO A 289 9.12 -1.70 -1.23
C PRO A 289 9.07 -2.89 -0.24
N PRO A 290 8.88 -4.13 -0.72
CA PRO A 290 8.88 -5.31 0.13
C PRO A 290 10.13 -5.40 1.02
N PHE A 291 9.93 -5.58 2.32
CA PHE A 291 11.04 -5.57 3.28
C PHE A 291 12.04 -6.72 3.09
N GLY A 292 11.63 -7.81 2.46
CA GLY A 292 12.51 -8.92 2.15
C GLY A 292 12.01 -9.71 0.96
N GLY A 293 12.81 -10.67 0.52
CA GLY A 293 12.54 -11.48 -0.64
C GLY A 293 13.83 -11.82 -1.36
N LYS A 294 13.74 -12.77 -2.28
CA LYS A 294 14.86 -13.06 -3.19
C LYS A 294 14.36 -13.02 -4.61
N GLU A 295 14.96 -12.14 -5.42
CA GLU A 295 14.71 -12.12 -6.86
C GLU A 295 15.62 -13.10 -7.60
N ARG A 296 15.10 -13.63 -8.70
CA ARG A 296 15.81 -14.62 -9.53
C ARG A 296 17.05 -14.00 -10.19
N LYS A 297 18.06 -14.82 -10.50
CA LYS A 297 19.36 -14.33 -11.03
C LYS A 297 19.23 -13.56 -12.34
N GLU A 298 18.22 -13.87 -13.15
CA GLU A 298 17.92 -13.21 -14.42
C GLU A 298 17.46 -11.76 -14.17
N VAL A 299 16.60 -11.55 -13.18
CA VAL A 299 16.13 -10.21 -12.77
C VAL A 299 17.30 -9.35 -12.29
N GLN A 300 18.26 -9.95 -11.59
CA GLN A 300 19.45 -9.23 -11.10
C GLN A 300 20.31 -8.66 -12.23
N GLN A 301 20.23 -9.19 -13.47
CA GLN A 301 21.00 -8.68 -14.61
C GLN A 301 20.55 -7.28 -15.05
N ASN A 302 19.35 -6.86 -14.65
CA ASN A 302 18.80 -5.54 -14.94
C ASN A 302 19.45 -4.41 -14.14
N PHE A 303 20.29 -4.73 -13.16
CA PHE A 303 20.83 -3.80 -12.17
C PHE A 303 22.35 -3.73 -12.21
N PRO A 304 22.95 -2.54 -12.03
CA PRO A 304 24.40 -2.38 -11.89
C PRO A 304 24.95 -3.19 -10.71
N VAL A 305 24.31 -3.10 -9.54
CA VAL A 305 24.66 -3.90 -8.37
C VAL A 305 23.73 -5.11 -8.28
N LYS A 306 24.27 -6.27 -8.66
CA LYS A 306 23.53 -7.54 -8.65
C LYS A 306 23.40 -8.04 -7.21
N THR A 307 22.17 -8.23 -6.75
CA THR A 307 21.87 -8.80 -5.44
C THR A 307 20.54 -9.53 -5.47
N GLY A 308 20.41 -10.57 -4.65
CA GLY A 308 19.13 -11.24 -4.46
C GLY A 308 18.14 -10.43 -3.62
N GLU A 309 18.61 -9.50 -2.79
CA GLU A 309 17.77 -8.76 -1.85
C GLU A 309 16.84 -7.79 -2.60
N THR A 310 15.54 -8.08 -2.56
CA THR A 310 14.50 -7.35 -3.29
C THR A 310 14.51 -5.85 -2.96
N ALA A 311 14.64 -5.48 -1.68
CA ALA A 311 14.65 -4.07 -1.25
C ALA A 311 15.83 -3.27 -1.85
N PHE A 312 16.98 -3.92 -2.04
CA PHE A 312 18.17 -3.30 -2.60
C PHE A 312 18.05 -3.04 -4.11
N LEU A 313 17.37 -3.93 -4.82
CA LEU A 313 17.05 -3.72 -6.24
C LEU A 313 16.04 -2.57 -6.42
N PHE A 314 15.02 -2.49 -5.56
CA PHE A 314 14.08 -1.36 -5.55
C PHE A 314 14.76 -0.02 -5.28
N LEU A 315 15.70 0.05 -4.32
CA LEU A 315 16.41 1.30 -4.04
C LEU A 315 17.22 1.79 -5.25
N GLN A 316 17.93 0.89 -5.94
CA GLN A 316 18.60 1.22 -7.21
C GLN A 316 17.61 1.73 -8.27
N HIS A 317 16.45 1.06 -8.40
CA HIS A 317 15.39 1.49 -9.31
C HIS A 317 14.91 2.90 -9.00
N PHE A 318 14.59 3.20 -7.74
CA PHE A 318 14.12 4.52 -7.34
C PHE A 318 15.17 5.61 -7.56
N ILE A 319 16.44 5.37 -7.21
CA ILE A 319 17.53 6.30 -7.49
C ILE A 319 17.65 6.60 -8.99
N LYS A 320 17.43 5.60 -9.85
CA LYS A 320 17.49 5.74 -11.32
C LYS A 320 16.26 6.43 -11.91
N MET A 321 15.09 6.24 -11.30
CA MET A 321 13.81 6.80 -11.75
C MET A 321 13.60 8.27 -11.36
N LEU A 322 14.42 8.83 -10.48
CA LEU A 322 14.36 10.27 -10.16
C LEU A 322 14.94 11.13 -11.27
N LYS A 323 14.21 12.19 -11.64
CA LYS A 323 14.77 13.33 -12.39
C LYS A 323 15.87 14.00 -11.57
N GLN A 324 16.75 14.75 -12.23
CA GLN A 324 17.65 15.68 -11.54
C GLN A 324 16.82 16.69 -10.74
N GLY A 325 17.15 16.92 -9.47
CA GLY A 325 16.33 17.71 -8.53
C GLY A 325 15.04 17.01 -8.07
N GLY A 326 14.82 15.77 -8.49
CA GLY A 326 13.71 14.94 -8.01
C GLY A 326 13.99 14.44 -6.60
N ARG A 327 12.93 14.19 -5.84
CA ARG A 327 12.99 13.85 -4.42
C ARG A 327 12.23 12.58 -4.10
N ALA A 328 12.73 11.82 -3.13
CA ALA A 328 12.13 10.56 -2.72
C ALA A 328 12.01 10.43 -1.22
N ALA A 329 10.97 9.72 -0.78
CA ALA A 329 10.89 9.11 0.54
C ALA A 329 10.66 7.60 0.37
N VAL A 330 11.60 6.79 0.84
CA VAL A 330 11.57 5.33 0.67
C VAL A 330 11.71 4.64 2.02
N VAL A 331 10.76 3.77 2.35
CA VAL A 331 10.85 2.90 3.53
C VAL A 331 11.79 1.73 3.23
N ILE A 332 12.69 1.41 4.16
CA ILE A 332 13.57 0.24 4.06
C ILE A 332 13.85 -0.36 5.44
N LYS A 333 14.24 -1.63 5.52
CA LYS A 333 14.73 -2.22 6.78
C LYS A 333 15.92 -1.42 7.31
N ASN A 334 15.96 -1.20 8.62
CA ASN A 334 17.06 -0.49 9.27
C ASN A 334 18.43 -1.17 9.04
N THR A 335 18.44 -2.49 8.84
CA THR A 335 19.65 -3.25 8.54
C THR A 335 20.33 -2.80 7.26
N PHE A 336 19.64 -2.13 6.33
CA PHE A 336 20.29 -1.50 5.17
C PHE A 336 21.38 -0.52 5.58
N LEU A 337 21.25 0.17 6.71
CA LEU A 337 22.22 1.19 7.15
C LEU A 337 23.60 0.60 7.48
N SER A 338 23.67 -0.63 8.00
CA SER A 338 24.92 -1.25 8.48
C SER A 338 25.27 -2.59 7.84
N ASN A 339 24.41 -3.13 6.95
CA ASN A 339 24.66 -4.43 6.33
C ASN A 339 26.04 -4.43 5.64
N SER A 340 26.87 -5.41 5.99
CA SER A 340 28.26 -5.53 5.56
C SER A 340 28.41 -6.20 4.19
N ASP A 341 27.31 -6.68 3.58
CA ASP A 341 27.32 -7.23 2.24
C ASP A 341 27.83 -6.21 1.21
N ASN A 342 28.59 -6.69 0.23
CA ASN A 342 29.20 -5.86 -0.81
C ASN A 342 28.14 -5.10 -1.61
N ALA A 343 26.98 -5.73 -1.85
CA ALA A 343 25.87 -5.07 -2.53
C ALA A 343 25.30 -3.89 -1.72
N ALA A 344 25.10 -4.09 -0.41
CA ALA A 344 24.60 -3.03 0.48
C ALA A 344 25.56 -1.83 0.51
N ARG A 345 26.88 -2.09 0.66
CA ARG A 345 27.92 -1.06 0.64
C ARG A 345 27.96 -0.29 -0.69
N ALA A 346 27.88 -1.01 -1.82
CA ALA A 346 27.88 -0.39 -3.13
C ALA A 346 26.65 0.52 -3.35
N ILE A 347 25.48 0.08 -2.90
CA ILE A 347 24.23 0.86 -3.03
C ILE A 347 24.22 2.05 -2.07
N ARG A 348 24.72 1.92 -0.82
CA ARG A 348 24.90 3.07 0.08
C ARG A 348 25.84 4.10 -0.55
N ARG A 349 26.96 3.66 -1.12
CA ARG A 349 27.87 4.55 -1.86
C ARG A 349 27.19 5.25 -3.03
N GLU A 350 26.41 4.54 -3.84
CA GLU A 350 25.67 5.13 -4.97
C GLU A 350 24.65 6.17 -4.47
N LEU A 351 23.89 5.85 -3.43
CA LEU A 351 22.94 6.77 -2.81
C LEU A 351 23.64 8.05 -2.34
N LEU A 352 24.72 7.92 -1.56
CA LEU A 352 25.41 9.07 -0.96
C LEU A 352 26.20 9.90 -1.99
N SER A 353 26.66 9.30 -3.09
CA SER A 353 27.43 10.02 -4.12
C SER A 353 26.55 10.68 -5.19
N SER A 354 25.34 10.15 -5.42
CA SER A 354 24.47 10.65 -6.49
C SER A 354 23.20 11.34 -5.99
N CYS A 355 22.89 11.20 -4.71
CA CYS A 355 21.76 11.85 -4.05
C CYS A 355 22.22 12.51 -2.74
N ASN A 356 21.49 13.55 -2.35
CA ASN A 356 21.60 14.18 -1.06
C ASN A 356 20.60 13.49 -0.12
N LEU A 357 21.07 12.49 0.63
CA LEU A 357 20.32 11.85 1.71
C LEU A 357 20.29 12.80 2.90
N HIS A 358 19.34 13.74 2.89
CA HIS A 358 19.29 14.81 3.88
C HIS A 358 18.62 14.39 5.19
N THR A 359 17.77 13.34 5.18
CA THR A 359 17.04 12.92 6.39
C THR A 359 16.85 11.41 6.47
N VAL A 360 17.06 10.86 7.68
CA VAL A 360 16.70 9.48 8.03
C VAL A 360 15.77 9.50 9.24
N LEU A 361 14.55 8.99 9.06
CA LEU A 361 13.61 8.73 10.15
C LEU A 361 13.78 7.29 10.63
N ASP A 362 14.25 7.09 11.86
CA ASP A 362 14.34 5.77 12.48
C ASP A 362 13.00 5.41 13.15
N CYS A 363 12.33 4.39 12.62
CA CYS A 363 11.00 3.99 13.09
C CYS A 363 11.09 2.86 14.13
N PRO A 364 10.38 2.96 15.26
CA PRO A 364 10.38 1.93 16.29
C PRO A 364 9.71 0.64 15.82
N ALA A 365 10.02 -0.45 16.52
CA ALA A 365 9.34 -1.73 16.31
C ALA A 365 7.83 -1.58 16.52
N GLY A 366 7.03 -2.23 15.68
CA GLY A 366 5.57 -2.11 15.71
C GLY A 366 5.00 -1.00 14.82
N THR A 367 5.85 -0.18 14.17
CA THR A 367 5.42 0.76 13.12
C THR A 367 4.65 0.00 12.03
N PHE A 368 5.22 -1.11 11.57
CA PHE A 368 4.58 -2.08 10.69
C PHE A 368 4.14 -3.30 11.50
N ILE A 369 2.84 -3.37 11.81
CA ILE A 369 2.26 -4.45 12.61
C ILE A 369 2.45 -5.79 11.89
N GLY A 370 3.00 -6.79 12.60
CA GLY A 370 3.19 -8.14 12.05
C GLY A 370 4.43 -8.32 11.15
N ALA A 371 5.16 -7.25 10.81
CA ALA A 371 6.36 -7.34 9.96
C ALA A 371 7.57 -7.96 10.70
N GLY A 372 7.65 -7.78 12.02
CA GLY A 372 8.72 -8.33 12.86
C GLY A 372 10.10 -7.69 12.63
N VAL A 373 10.16 -6.53 11.96
CA VAL A 373 11.42 -5.83 11.61
C VAL A 373 11.32 -4.35 11.93
N LYS A 374 12.46 -3.74 12.27
CA LYS A 374 12.61 -2.29 12.36
C LYS A 374 12.88 -1.71 10.97
N THR A 375 12.36 -0.52 10.73
CA THR A 375 12.44 0.16 9.43
C THR A 375 12.92 1.57 9.63
N VAL A 376 13.49 2.13 8.58
CA VAL A 376 13.80 3.56 8.48
C VAL A 376 13.13 4.13 7.23
N VAL A 377 12.91 5.44 7.22
CA VAL A 377 12.55 6.17 5.99
C VAL A 377 13.75 7.00 5.54
N LEU A 378 14.18 6.78 4.31
CA LEU A 378 15.23 7.54 3.66
C LEU A 378 14.60 8.68 2.85
N PHE A 379 14.97 9.91 3.15
CA PHE A 379 14.56 11.08 2.37
C PHE A 379 15.77 11.65 1.62
N PHE A 380 15.69 11.68 0.29
CA PHE A 380 16.81 12.09 -0.53
C PHE A 380 16.41 12.82 -1.80
N GLU A 381 17.27 13.72 -2.26
CA GLU A 381 17.14 14.46 -3.52
C GLU A 381 18.22 14.03 -4.50
N LYS A 382 17.85 13.78 -5.76
CA LYS A 382 18.79 13.37 -6.81
C LYS A 382 19.56 14.57 -7.33
N GLY A 383 20.89 14.45 -7.36
CA GLY A 383 21.72 15.35 -8.17
C GLY A 383 22.85 16.06 -7.44
N GLN A 384 22.82 16.08 -6.12
CA GLN A 384 23.93 16.54 -5.28
C GLN A 384 24.40 15.36 -4.41
N PRO A 385 25.69 15.23 -4.11
CA PRO A 385 26.16 14.26 -3.14
C PRO A 385 25.69 14.63 -1.72
N THR A 386 25.64 13.64 -0.84
CA THR A 386 25.35 13.83 0.58
C THR A 386 26.56 14.43 1.28
N GLU A 387 26.34 15.41 2.15
CA GLU A 387 27.39 15.99 3.01
C GLU A 387 27.10 15.71 4.50
N LYS A 388 25.86 15.96 4.91
CA LYS A 388 25.36 15.67 6.27
C LYS A 388 23.98 15.03 6.19
N ILE A 389 23.67 14.20 7.17
CA ILE A 389 22.40 13.51 7.29
C ILE A 389 21.77 13.89 8.62
N TRP A 390 20.55 14.43 8.60
CA TRP A 390 19.78 14.67 9.82
C TRP A 390 19.01 13.41 10.21
N TYR A 391 19.29 12.86 11.39
CA TYR A 391 18.58 11.71 11.94
C TYR A 391 17.48 12.18 12.87
N TYR A 392 16.35 11.47 12.85
CA TYR A 392 15.30 11.58 13.84
C TYR A 392 14.89 10.20 14.32
N GLN A 393 15.05 9.93 15.61
CA GLN A 393 14.59 8.71 16.25
C GLN A 393 13.16 8.90 16.73
N LEU A 394 12.22 8.23 16.08
CA LEU A 394 10.82 8.26 16.50
C LEU A 394 10.66 7.44 17.78
N ASP A 395 10.18 8.10 18.83
CA ASP A 395 9.76 7.48 20.08
C ASP A 395 8.35 7.98 20.47
N PRO A 396 7.30 7.16 20.26
CA PRO A 396 5.94 7.45 20.69
C PRO A 396 5.72 7.39 22.20
N GLY A 397 6.73 7.01 22.99
CA GLY A 397 6.64 6.87 24.45
C GLY A 397 5.78 5.69 24.92
N ARG A 398 5.44 4.76 24.01
CA ARG A 398 4.60 3.60 24.28
C ARG A 398 4.94 2.42 23.35
N ASN A 399 4.56 1.23 23.78
CA ASN A 399 4.60 0.05 22.91
C ASN A 399 3.49 0.12 21.85
N MET A 400 3.87 0.02 20.58
CA MET A 400 2.93 -0.01 19.47
C MET A 400 2.38 -1.42 19.24
N GLY A 401 1.09 -1.50 18.90
CA GLY A 401 0.40 -2.74 18.61
C GLY A 401 -0.94 -2.48 17.91
N LYS A 402 -1.80 -3.51 17.80
CA LYS A 402 -3.11 -3.38 17.13
C LYS A 402 -4.02 -2.33 17.75
N THR A 403 -4.02 -2.20 19.08
CA THR A 403 -4.85 -1.25 19.83
C THR A 403 -4.23 0.14 19.93
N ASN A 404 -2.90 0.22 19.96
CA ASN A 404 -2.13 1.45 20.12
C ASN A 404 -1.21 1.68 18.90
N SER A 405 -1.79 1.63 17.70
CA SER A 405 -1.03 1.80 16.45
C SER A 405 -0.41 3.20 16.34
N LEU A 406 0.55 3.36 15.42
CA LEU A 406 1.05 4.66 15.00
C LEU A 406 -0.11 5.58 14.59
N ASN A 407 -0.06 6.84 15.01
CA ASN A 407 -1.03 7.89 14.68
C ASN A 407 -0.31 9.17 14.20
N ASP A 408 -1.08 10.17 13.76
CA ASP A 408 -0.53 11.42 13.21
C ASP A 408 0.19 12.29 14.27
N ASP A 409 -0.28 12.26 15.52
CA ASP A 409 0.33 13.03 16.61
C ASP A 409 1.75 12.53 16.91
N ASP A 410 2.00 11.22 16.77
CA ASP A 410 3.33 10.62 16.95
C ASP A 410 4.37 11.21 15.97
N LEU A 411 3.94 11.63 14.78
CA LEU A 411 4.82 12.11 13.70
C LEU A 411 4.86 13.63 13.58
N LYS A 412 4.03 14.35 14.35
CA LYS A 412 3.94 15.80 14.28
C LYS A 412 5.26 16.48 14.64
N GLU A 413 5.88 16.06 15.74
CA GLU A 413 7.19 16.56 16.18
C GLU A 413 8.26 16.36 15.09
N PHE A 414 8.31 15.18 14.48
CA PHE A 414 9.22 14.89 13.38
C PHE A 414 9.04 15.86 12.22
N VAL A 415 7.82 16.07 11.73
CA VAL A 415 7.55 16.95 10.58
C VAL A 415 7.90 18.40 10.89
N GLU A 416 7.58 18.87 12.10
CA GLU A 416 7.90 20.22 12.55
C GLU A 416 9.42 20.44 12.59
N LEU A 417 10.16 19.54 13.24
CA LEU A 417 11.62 19.65 13.39
C LEU A 417 12.36 19.43 12.08
N GLN A 418 11.87 18.55 11.21
CA GLN A 418 12.47 18.29 9.89
C GLN A 418 12.48 19.57 9.03
N SER A 419 11.48 20.43 9.18
CA SER A 419 11.40 21.68 8.41
C SER A 419 12.54 22.67 8.68
N THR A 420 13.17 22.59 9.85
CA THR A 420 14.30 23.43 10.27
C THR A 420 15.57 22.64 10.58
N PHE A 421 15.53 21.31 10.48
CA PHE A 421 16.58 20.38 10.90
C PHE A 421 17.09 20.62 12.33
N ALA A 422 16.18 20.90 13.28
CA ALA A 422 16.62 21.20 14.65
C ALA A 422 17.15 19.95 15.36
N GLU A 423 18.22 20.12 16.14
CA GLU A 423 18.78 19.07 17.00
C GLU A 423 18.09 19.05 18.37
N THR A 424 17.83 17.85 18.86
CA THR A 424 17.09 17.60 20.11
C THR A 424 17.60 16.29 20.74
N ALA A 425 17.01 15.87 21.86
CA ALA A 425 17.27 14.54 22.42
C ALA A 425 16.92 13.39 21.44
N LYS A 426 16.09 13.64 20.42
CA LYS A 426 15.67 12.65 19.40
C LYS A 426 16.29 12.90 18.03
N SER A 427 17.02 13.99 17.83
CA SER A 427 17.55 14.38 16.52
C SER A 427 18.95 14.95 16.56
N TRP A 428 19.77 14.57 15.59
CA TRP A 428 21.18 14.93 15.50
C TRP A 428 21.66 14.87 14.04
N PHE A 429 22.81 15.47 13.76
CA PHE A 429 23.49 15.29 12.47
C PHE A 429 24.53 14.19 12.50
N LEU A 430 24.64 13.48 11.37
CA LEU A 430 25.78 12.65 11.01
C LEU A 430 26.51 13.30 9.85
N ASP A 431 27.77 13.68 10.08
CA ASP A 431 28.67 14.18 9.04
C ASP A 431 29.22 13.02 8.21
N LEU A 432 29.15 13.12 6.87
CA LEU A 432 29.63 12.06 5.99
C LEU A 432 31.15 11.85 6.12
N GLU A 433 31.89 12.89 6.51
CA GLU A 433 33.34 12.84 6.76
C GLU A 433 33.71 11.90 7.93
N ASP A 434 32.79 11.68 8.87
CA ASP A 434 33.00 10.83 10.04
C ASP A 434 32.70 9.35 9.75
N ILE A 435 32.17 9.04 8.56
CA ILE A 435 31.79 7.68 8.16
C ILE A 435 32.98 6.95 7.54
N ASP A 436 33.17 5.69 7.91
CA ASP A 436 34.19 4.85 7.30
C ASP A 436 33.94 4.66 5.79
N PRO A 437 34.85 5.12 4.91
CA PRO A 437 34.69 5.07 3.46
C PRO A 437 34.75 3.65 2.88
N GLN A 438 35.10 2.63 3.67
CA GLN A 438 35.06 1.23 3.23
C GLN A 438 33.68 0.61 3.44
N THR A 439 33.03 0.94 4.55
CA THR A 439 31.75 0.34 4.95
C THR A 439 30.55 1.20 4.58
N PHE A 440 30.71 2.52 4.50
CA PHE A 440 29.60 3.48 4.40
C PHE A 440 28.50 3.16 5.43
N ASP A 441 28.89 2.81 6.67
CA ASP A 441 27.94 2.47 7.72
C ASP A 441 27.18 3.72 8.16
N LEU A 442 25.85 3.67 8.02
CA LEU A 442 24.94 4.75 8.36
C LEU A 442 24.17 4.46 9.67
N SER A 443 24.51 3.39 10.39
CA SER A 443 23.89 3.08 11.66
C SER A 443 24.51 3.94 12.76
N VAL A 444 23.69 4.80 13.35
CA VAL A 444 24.11 5.66 14.46
C VAL A 444 23.18 5.38 15.62
N LYS A 445 23.74 5.00 16.76
CA LYS A 445 23.00 5.02 18.02
C LYS A 445 22.75 6.48 18.38
N ASN A 446 21.54 6.81 18.83
CA ASN A 446 21.22 8.17 19.26
C ASN A 446 22.26 8.66 20.27
N PRO A 447 23.09 9.66 19.94
CA PRO A 447 24.16 10.15 20.80
C PRO A 447 23.64 10.94 22.00
N ASN A 448 22.36 11.34 21.95
CA ASN A 448 21.69 12.12 22.99
C ASN A 448 20.84 11.24 23.91
N ALA A 449 20.77 9.92 23.65
CA ALA A 449 20.13 8.99 24.58
C ALA A 449 20.95 8.93 25.87
N PRO A 450 20.32 8.94 27.06
CA PRO A 450 21.05 8.65 28.29
C PRO A 450 21.73 7.29 28.16
N GLU A 451 22.94 7.14 28.74
CA GLU A 451 23.60 5.83 28.81
C GLU A 451 22.58 4.81 29.30
N GLU A 452 22.33 3.76 28.51
CA GLU A 452 21.51 2.63 28.97
C GLU A 452 22.11 2.18 30.31
N ASP A 453 21.27 2.07 31.34
CA ASP A 453 21.69 1.45 32.59
C ASP A 453 22.44 0.17 32.23
N PRO A 454 23.65 -0.05 32.78
CA PRO A 454 24.43 -1.22 32.43
C PRO A 454 23.53 -2.45 32.54
N LEU A 455 23.50 -3.25 31.47
CA LEU A 455 22.78 -4.53 31.46
C LEU A 455 23.06 -5.22 32.79
N ARG A 456 21.99 -5.59 33.51
CA ARG A 456 22.10 -6.28 34.80
C ARG A 456 23.13 -7.40 34.67
N ASP A 457 24.00 -7.55 35.67
CA ASP A 457 25.03 -8.57 35.61
C ASP A 457 24.35 -9.93 35.39
N PRO A 458 24.86 -10.80 34.48
CA PRO A 458 24.31 -12.12 34.29
C PRO A 458 24.13 -12.90 35.61
N GLN A 459 24.97 -12.64 36.61
CA GLN A 459 24.82 -13.18 37.96
C GLN A 459 23.56 -12.66 38.66
N ASP A 460 23.25 -11.36 38.58
CA ASP A 460 22.03 -10.77 39.15
C ASP A 460 20.75 -11.34 38.52
N ILE A 461 20.83 -11.71 37.23
CA ILE A 461 19.72 -12.37 36.52
C ILE A 461 19.59 -13.83 36.99
N MET A 462 20.71 -14.55 37.15
CA MET A 462 20.73 -15.92 37.64
C MET A 462 20.25 -16.03 39.09
N ASP A 463 20.63 -15.08 39.95
CA ASP A 463 20.24 -15.04 41.36
C ASP A 463 18.72 -14.78 41.50
N GLU A 464 18.15 -13.90 40.67
CA GLU A 464 16.71 -13.65 40.62
C GLU A 464 15.93 -14.88 40.11
N ILE A 465 16.39 -15.53 39.04
CA ILE A 465 15.76 -16.79 38.55
C ILE A 465 15.76 -17.83 39.66
N THR A 466 16.88 -17.98 40.37
CA THR A 466 17.00 -18.95 41.47
C THR A 466 16.05 -18.61 42.62
N ALA A 467 15.88 -17.33 42.94
CA ALA A 467 14.93 -16.88 43.96
C ALA A 467 13.47 -17.15 43.56
N LEU A 468 13.10 -16.86 42.30
CA LEU A 468 11.77 -17.11 41.76
C LEU A 468 11.44 -18.60 41.67
N ASP A 469 12.42 -19.45 41.35
CA ASP A 469 12.27 -20.90 41.35
C ASP A 469 12.06 -21.44 42.77
N ALA A 470 12.75 -20.89 43.77
CA ALA A 470 12.56 -21.25 45.17
C ALA A 470 11.17 -20.85 45.67
N GLU A 471 10.70 -19.65 45.35
CA GLU A 471 9.35 -19.18 45.68
C GLU A 471 8.28 -20.04 44.99
N SER A 472 8.47 -20.37 43.72
CA SER A 472 7.59 -21.27 42.97
C SER A 472 7.55 -22.67 43.58
N ALA A 473 8.69 -23.19 44.05
CA ALA A 473 8.77 -24.48 44.73
C ALA A 473 8.03 -24.47 46.08
N GLU A 474 8.12 -23.39 46.86
CA GLU A 474 7.35 -23.22 48.10
C GLU A 474 5.84 -23.18 47.83
N ILE A 475 5.40 -22.43 46.82
CA ILE A 475 3.98 -22.36 46.42
C ILE A 475 3.47 -23.75 46.00
N LEU A 476 4.24 -24.48 45.18
CA LEU A 476 3.89 -25.83 44.75
C LEU A 476 3.84 -26.83 45.91
N ALA A 477 4.77 -26.75 46.86
CA ALA A 477 4.77 -27.58 48.06
C ALA A 477 3.55 -27.28 48.96
N GLY A 478 3.19 -25.99 49.08
CA GLY A 478 1.99 -25.56 49.80
C GLY A 478 0.71 -26.13 49.19
N ILE A 479 0.58 -26.09 47.86
CA ILE A 479 -0.56 -26.68 47.14
C ILE A 479 -0.56 -28.21 47.26
N GLY A 480 0.61 -28.84 47.16
CA GLY A 480 0.76 -30.30 47.30
C GLY A 480 0.42 -30.83 48.70
N GLY A 481 0.59 -30.01 49.76
CA GLY A 481 0.18 -30.36 51.12
C GLY A 481 -1.33 -30.20 51.39
N MET A 482 -2.09 -29.62 50.46
CA MET A 482 -3.54 -29.48 50.52
C MET A 482 -4.30 -30.56 49.73
N LEU A 483 -3.57 -31.39 48.97
CA LEU A 483 -4.04 -32.63 48.33
C LEU A 483 -3.81 -33.81 49.27
#